data_AF-A0A9W8JIC3-F1
#
_entry.id   AF-A0A9W8JIC3-F1
#
_cell.length_a   1.000
_cell.length_b   1.000
_cell.length_c   1.000
_cell.angle_alpha   90.00
_cell.angle_beta   90.00
_cell.angle_gamma   90.00
#
_symmetry.space_group_name_H-M   'P 1'
#
loop_
_entity.id
_entity.type
_entity.pdbx_description
1 polymer ?
#
loop_
_entity_poly.entity_id
_entity_poly.type
_entity_poly.pdbx_seq_one_letter_code
_entity_poly.pdbx_strand_id
1 'polypeptide(L)'
;MGKEPESSIKRPPSSKEEQAAKAEQPRERLLDHATAKQLDKEFKLNASKDEFGENVLNNFNGDPSHCRLDVHSAPASNLWTGPVQSPLEIARAEIAALREEIELRGKELKGAQVFPARADTLSVTDVVQKVNTLNKEIFQMAAFLGEMLVYEVIDPDEDRQEHRQAVIQSTYETARGPLGERLASTLAHESMNNPKEESNPLLVQIAMQTALTNWCGKFGCRWTSYQRVDNESASEVEEDQPKESGNKPGILKQLEYDRFISELYDSIRGHEDQAVAGRWRSLTKAHLPFSTTGWGHSLMLAIRSIMAVAGWSTRSTEEMAQIEKRLTSIFTPLLELRKATGEDVTSEDLEISFIKPGQTFDPAYMEDAYADSRSSSKNKKSSPEVVISTSGLGLVVKRLKAGGVQRQLEILSMPKVVLEKTIKEVLKPPKKKKKTARPGHTALSSEDMLGL
;
A
#
# COMPACT_ATOMS: atom_id res chain seq x y z
N MET A 1 -15.00 48.89 55.49
CA MET A 1 -15.92 49.36 54.42
C MET A 1 -15.04 49.75 53.23
N GLY A 2 -14.85 48.99 52.16
CA GLY A 2 -15.67 47.94 51.56
C GLY A 2 -16.06 48.42 50.15
N LYS A 3 -15.35 47.90 49.13
CA LYS A 3 -15.86 47.53 47.78
C LYS A 3 -14.70 47.06 46.89
N GLU A 4 -14.70 45.76 46.60
CA GLU A 4 -13.90 45.07 45.58
C GLU A 4 -14.38 45.40 44.16
N PRO A 5 -13.54 45.20 43.11
CA PRO A 5 -13.98 45.21 41.72
C PRO A 5 -14.43 43.81 41.26
N GLU A 6 -15.56 43.76 40.55
CA GLU A 6 -16.21 42.56 40.02
C GLU A 6 -15.35 41.82 38.99
N SER A 7 -15.15 40.51 39.22
CA SER A 7 -14.57 39.56 38.28
C SER A 7 -15.59 39.18 37.20
N SER A 8 -15.28 39.44 35.92
CA SER A 8 -16.07 38.93 34.80
C SER A 8 -15.75 37.45 34.54
N ILE A 9 -16.52 36.56 35.17
CA ILE A 9 -16.50 35.12 34.95
C ILE A 9 -17.07 34.82 33.55
N LYS A 10 -16.22 34.36 32.62
CA LYS A 10 -16.67 33.78 31.35
C LYS A 10 -17.49 32.51 31.66
N ARG A 11 -18.73 32.46 31.18
CA ARG A 11 -19.60 31.27 31.25
C ARG A 11 -18.95 30.08 30.52
N PRO A 12 -19.11 28.85 31.03
CA PRO A 12 -18.73 27.66 30.29
C PRO A 12 -19.59 27.53 29.02
N PRO A 13 -19.07 26.87 27.96
CA PRO A 13 -19.81 26.66 26.73
C PRO A 13 -21.14 25.95 27.04
N SER A 14 -22.20 26.44 26.42
CA SER A 14 -23.55 25.94 26.65
C SER A 14 -23.64 24.47 26.23
N SER A 15 -24.38 23.68 27.00
CA SER A 15 -24.63 22.24 26.77
C SER A 15 -25.11 21.87 25.36
N LYS A 16 -25.51 22.85 24.54
CA LYS A 16 -25.92 22.65 23.14
C LYS A 16 -24.75 22.47 22.17
N GLU A 17 -23.59 23.11 22.38
CA GLU A 17 -22.41 22.93 21.52
C GLU A 17 -21.72 21.59 21.78
N GLU A 18 -21.65 21.17 23.04
CA GLU A 18 -21.11 19.85 23.40
C GLU A 18 -22.03 18.69 22.95
N GLN A 19 -23.34 18.92 22.94
CA GLN A 19 -24.31 17.97 22.37
C GLN A 19 -24.28 17.94 20.84
N ALA A 20 -23.97 19.05 20.16
CA ALA A 20 -23.78 19.08 18.72
C ALA A 20 -22.52 18.32 18.29
N ALA A 21 -21.39 18.52 18.99
CA ALA A 21 -20.14 17.78 18.73
C ALA A 21 -20.27 16.27 19.01
N LYS A 22 -21.03 15.88 20.05
CA LYS A 22 -21.35 14.46 20.32
C LYS A 22 -22.32 13.85 19.30
N ALA A 23 -23.15 14.65 18.63
CA ALA A 23 -24.06 14.19 17.59
C ALA A 23 -23.42 14.09 16.19
N GLU A 24 -22.31 14.82 15.94
CA GLU A 24 -21.54 14.73 14.70
C GLU A 24 -20.65 13.50 14.63
N GLN A 25 -20.03 13.07 15.74
CA GLN A 25 -19.16 11.88 15.76
C GLN A 25 -19.84 10.58 15.25
N PRO A 26 -21.10 10.26 15.61
CA PRO A 26 -21.81 9.11 15.05
C PRO A 26 -22.11 9.27 13.56
N ARG A 27 -22.40 10.49 13.09
CA ARG A 27 -22.68 10.78 11.67
C ARG A 27 -21.43 10.65 10.80
N GLU A 28 -20.29 11.09 11.31
CA GLU A 28 -18.99 10.97 10.64
C GLU A 28 -18.57 9.51 10.51
N ARG A 29 -18.72 8.70 11.58
CA ARG A 29 -18.51 7.24 11.53
C ARG A 29 -19.45 6.52 10.56
N LEU A 30 -20.71 6.97 10.46
CA LEU A 30 -21.66 6.41 9.49
C LEU A 30 -21.28 6.77 8.04
N LEU A 31 -20.72 7.95 7.81
CA LEU A 31 -20.26 8.39 6.49
C LEU A 31 -18.99 7.64 6.05
N ASP A 32 -18.05 7.43 6.98
CA ASP A 32 -16.86 6.60 6.75
C ASP A 32 -17.25 5.14 6.46
N HIS A 33 -18.19 4.60 7.23
CA HIS A 33 -18.72 3.26 7.01
C HIS A 33 -19.48 3.15 5.67
N ALA A 34 -20.24 4.18 5.28
CA ALA A 34 -20.93 4.22 3.99
C ALA A 34 -19.95 4.28 2.82
N THR A 35 -18.88 5.08 2.94
CA THR A 35 -17.83 5.21 1.92
C THR A 35 -17.04 3.92 1.80
N ALA A 36 -16.67 3.29 2.91
CA ALA A 36 -16.02 1.98 2.92
C ALA A 36 -16.91 0.88 2.30
N LYS A 37 -18.21 0.89 2.61
CA LYS A 37 -19.18 -0.05 2.03
C LYS A 37 -19.41 0.19 0.54
N GLN A 38 -19.37 1.45 0.09
CA GLN A 38 -19.47 1.79 -1.33
C GLN A 38 -18.23 1.32 -2.09
N LEU A 39 -17.03 1.53 -1.56
CA LEU A 39 -15.79 1.01 -2.14
C LEU A 39 -15.82 -0.53 -2.18
N ASP A 40 -16.14 -1.21 -1.08
CA ASP A 40 -16.25 -2.67 -1.04
C ASP A 40 -17.30 -3.20 -2.06
N LYS A 41 -18.43 -2.51 -2.21
CA LYS A 41 -19.47 -2.85 -3.18
C LYS A 41 -19.00 -2.65 -4.63
N GLU A 42 -18.33 -1.54 -4.94
CA GLU A 42 -17.78 -1.28 -6.28
C GLU A 42 -16.68 -2.28 -6.64
N PHE A 43 -15.82 -2.64 -5.69
CA PHE A 43 -14.79 -3.67 -5.88
C PHE A 43 -15.41 -5.06 -6.11
N LYS A 44 -16.45 -5.45 -5.35
CA LYS A 44 -17.15 -6.73 -5.53
C LYS A 44 -17.97 -6.80 -6.83
N LEU A 45 -18.61 -5.71 -7.24
CA LEU A 45 -19.37 -5.63 -8.50
C LEU A 45 -18.47 -5.71 -9.74
N ASN A 46 -17.24 -5.19 -9.66
CA ASN A 46 -16.27 -5.31 -10.74
C ASN A 46 -15.68 -6.72 -10.82
N ALA A 47 -15.61 -7.47 -9.71
CA ALA A 47 -15.20 -8.87 -9.70
C ALA A 47 -16.26 -9.82 -10.30
N SER A 48 -17.55 -9.46 -10.26
CA SER A 48 -18.63 -10.28 -10.83
C SER A 48 -18.92 -10.01 -12.32
N LYS A 49 -18.26 -9.03 -12.95
CA LYS A 49 -18.48 -8.66 -14.36
C LYS A 49 -17.62 -9.45 -15.36
N ASP A 50 -16.67 -10.26 -14.88
CA ASP A 50 -15.79 -11.09 -15.71
C ASP A 50 -16.35 -12.51 -15.99
N GLU A 51 -17.64 -12.76 -15.72
CA GLU A 51 -18.35 -13.96 -16.17
C GLU A 51 -19.09 -13.70 -17.50
N PHE A 52 -18.42 -13.87 -18.64
CA PHE A 52 -19.07 -14.17 -19.93
C PHE A 52 -19.30 -15.70 -19.98
N GLY A 53 -20.42 -16.26 -20.43
CA GLY A 53 -21.60 -15.77 -21.12
C GLY A 53 -22.27 -16.99 -21.75
N GLU A 54 -23.33 -17.51 -21.12
CA GLU A 54 -24.12 -18.62 -21.67
C GLU A 54 -25.10 -18.10 -22.74
N ASN A 55 -24.90 -18.54 -23.99
CA ASN A 55 -25.91 -19.05 -24.94
C ASN A 55 -25.49 -18.84 -26.39
N VAL A 56 -25.31 -19.93 -27.17
CA VAL A 56 -25.86 -20.12 -28.53
C VAL A 56 -25.97 -21.63 -28.86
N LEU A 57 -27.22 -22.10 -28.89
CA LEU A 57 -27.94 -22.96 -29.85
C LEU A 57 -27.44 -24.33 -30.37
N ASN A 58 -28.31 -25.31 -30.07
CA ASN A 58 -28.80 -26.50 -30.80
C ASN A 58 -28.46 -26.80 -32.28
N ASN A 59 -28.53 -28.12 -32.53
CA ASN A 59 -28.86 -28.88 -33.74
C ASN A 59 -27.70 -29.31 -34.65
N PHE A 60 -27.47 -30.63 -34.72
CA PHE A 60 -27.52 -31.38 -35.99
C PHE A 60 -27.83 -32.87 -35.74
N ASN A 61 -29.05 -33.27 -36.11
CA ASN A 61 -29.44 -34.65 -36.38
C ASN A 61 -28.84 -35.07 -37.74
N GLY A 62 -28.40 -36.32 -37.85
CA GLY A 62 -27.95 -36.92 -39.10
C GLY A 62 -27.79 -38.43 -39.01
N ASP A 63 -28.91 -39.15 -39.11
CA ASP A 63 -28.96 -40.51 -39.64
C ASP A 63 -28.99 -40.40 -41.18
N PRO A 64 -28.38 -41.33 -41.95
CA PRO A 64 -29.24 -42.32 -42.60
C PRO A 64 -28.60 -43.72 -42.80
N SER A 65 -29.34 -44.72 -42.34
CA SER A 65 -29.74 -45.99 -42.97
C SER A 65 -29.27 -46.41 -44.39
N HIS A 66 -29.23 -47.77 -44.57
CA HIS A 66 -29.15 -48.63 -45.78
C HIS A 66 -27.76 -48.83 -46.43
N CYS A 67 -27.26 -50.03 -46.75
CA CYS A 67 -27.90 -51.24 -47.32
C CYS A 67 -27.33 -52.57 -46.81
N ARG A 68 -28.25 -53.52 -46.69
CA ARG A 68 -28.08 -54.96 -46.47
C ARG A 68 -27.80 -55.62 -47.82
N LEU A 69 -26.78 -56.47 -47.91
CA LEU A 69 -26.61 -57.42 -49.02
C LEU A 69 -26.36 -58.80 -48.41
N ASP A 70 -27.37 -59.66 -48.54
CA ASP A 70 -27.26 -61.10 -48.31
C ASP A 70 -26.51 -61.74 -49.50
N VAL A 71 -25.46 -62.52 -49.22
CA VAL A 71 -24.96 -63.54 -50.14
C VAL A 71 -24.75 -64.84 -49.37
N HIS A 72 -25.28 -65.90 -49.98
CA HIS A 72 -25.45 -67.24 -49.46
C HIS A 72 -24.18 -68.00 -49.07
N SER A 73 -24.39 -68.92 -48.14
CA SER A 73 -23.53 -70.03 -47.72
C SER A 73 -23.07 -70.93 -48.87
N ALA A 74 -21.80 -71.38 -48.82
CA ALA A 74 -21.42 -72.77 -49.09
C ALA A 74 -20.06 -73.11 -48.43
N PRO A 75 -19.82 -74.38 -48.04
CA PRO A 75 -18.83 -74.76 -47.05
C PRO A 75 -17.53 -75.27 -47.67
N ALA A 76 -16.39 -75.03 -47.03
CA ALA A 76 -15.17 -75.81 -47.27
C ALA A 76 -14.24 -75.78 -46.06
N SER A 77 -14.16 -76.95 -45.43
CA SER A 77 -12.94 -77.60 -44.99
C SER A 77 -11.98 -76.82 -44.10
N ASN A 78 -12.04 -77.18 -42.81
CA ASN A 78 -10.93 -77.20 -41.88
C ASN A 78 -9.66 -77.73 -42.55
N LEU A 79 -8.50 -77.08 -42.32
CA LEU A 79 -7.25 -77.76 -41.96
C LEU A 79 -6.18 -76.70 -41.58
N TRP A 80 -5.61 -76.85 -40.37
CA TRP A 80 -4.47 -76.14 -39.75
C TRP A 80 -4.78 -74.70 -39.29
N THR A 81 -4.67 -74.35 -38.00
CA THR A 81 -3.50 -74.49 -37.11
C THR A 81 -3.92 -74.65 -35.63
N GLY A 82 -3.03 -75.19 -34.79
CA GLY A 82 -3.20 -75.47 -33.33
C GLY A 82 -3.49 -74.24 -32.44
N PRO A 83 -3.20 -74.26 -31.13
CA PRO A 83 -3.72 -73.29 -30.15
C PRO A 83 -3.08 -71.89 -30.30
N VAL A 84 -3.40 -71.18 -31.37
CA VAL A 84 -3.00 -69.79 -31.66
C VAL A 84 -3.92 -68.81 -30.93
N GLN A 85 -5.02 -69.28 -30.35
CA GLN A 85 -5.92 -68.48 -29.52
C GLN A 85 -5.23 -67.96 -28.26
N SER A 86 -4.34 -68.73 -27.63
CA SER A 86 -3.69 -68.33 -26.37
C SER A 86 -2.81 -67.06 -26.52
N PRO A 87 -1.87 -66.97 -27.48
CA PRO A 87 -1.07 -65.74 -27.63
C PRO A 87 -1.91 -64.54 -28.09
N LEU A 88 -2.92 -64.77 -28.94
CA LEU A 88 -3.78 -63.71 -29.46
C LEU A 88 -4.72 -63.16 -28.38
N GLU A 89 -5.22 -64.01 -27.49
CA GLU A 89 -6.05 -63.62 -26.34
C GLU A 89 -5.22 -62.90 -25.28
N ILE A 90 -3.98 -63.34 -25.03
CA ILE A 90 -3.03 -62.63 -24.15
C ILE A 90 -2.74 -61.23 -24.72
N ALA A 91 -2.40 -61.12 -26.00
CA ALA A 91 -2.14 -59.83 -26.64
C ALA A 91 -3.38 -58.91 -26.63
N ARG A 92 -4.60 -59.47 -26.79
CA ARG A 92 -5.85 -58.71 -26.68
C ARG A 92 -6.09 -58.21 -25.25
N ALA A 93 -5.82 -59.02 -24.24
CA ALA A 93 -5.94 -58.64 -22.84
C ALA A 93 -4.92 -57.54 -22.46
N GLU A 94 -3.67 -57.65 -22.92
CA GLU A 94 -2.65 -56.62 -22.71
C GLU A 94 -3.03 -55.28 -23.37
N ILE A 95 -3.55 -55.32 -24.61
CA ILE A 95 -4.01 -54.10 -25.30
C ILE A 95 -5.21 -53.47 -24.56
N ALA A 96 -6.12 -54.28 -24.01
CA ALA A 96 -7.25 -53.79 -23.24
C ALA A 96 -6.80 -53.12 -21.92
N ALA A 97 -5.87 -53.74 -21.20
CA ALA A 97 -5.31 -53.19 -19.96
C ALA A 97 -4.55 -51.87 -20.20
N LEU A 98 -3.73 -51.81 -21.26
CA LEU A 98 -3.01 -50.58 -21.63
C LEU A 98 -3.96 -49.45 -22.05
N ARG A 99 -5.08 -49.76 -22.71
CA ARG A 99 -6.11 -48.76 -23.05
C ARG A 99 -6.80 -48.21 -21.81
N GLU A 100 -7.11 -49.07 -20.85
CA GLU A 100 -7.72 -48.64 -19.58
C GLU A 100 -6.75 -47.74 -18.80
N GLU A 101 -5.46 -48.09 -18.73
CA GLU A 101 -4.43 -47.26 -18.09
C GLU A 101 -4.26 -45.90 -18.80
N ILE A 102 -4.26 -45.87 -20.14
CA ILE A 102 -4.21 -44.63 -20.92
C ILE A 102 -5.46 -43.80 -20.69
N GLU A 103 -6.64 -44.41 -20.60
CA GLU A 103 -7.89 -43.70 -20.34
C GLU A 103 -7.93 -43.14 -18.91
N LEU A 104 -7.39 -43.88 -17.93
CA LEU A 104 -7.28 -43.46 -16.54
C LEU A 104 -6.28 -42.31 -16.40
N ARG A 105 -5.07 -42.42 -16.98
CA ARG A 105 -4.13 -41.30 -17.10
C ARG A 105 -4.69 -40.14 -17.91
N GLY A 106 -5.51 -40.40 -18.92
CA GLY A 106 -6.19 -39.38 -19.72
C GLY A 106 -7.25 -38.63 -18.93
N LYS A 107 -7.97 -39.31 -18.03
CA LYS A 107 -8.90 -38.70 -17.07
C LYS A 107 -8.17 -37.93 -15.97
N GLU A 108 -7.06 -38.45 -15.46
CA GLU A 108 -6.17 -37.73 -14.53
C GLU A 108 -5.55 -36.48 -15.17
N LEU A 109 -5.08 -36.58 -16.43
CA LEU A 109 -4.56 -35.46 -17.21
C LEU A 109 -5.65 -34.45 -17.54
N LYS A 110 -6.88 -34.89 -17.83
CA LYS A 110 -8.02 -33.98 -18.00
C LYS A 110 -8.35 -33.29 -16.69
N GLY A 111 -8.38 -33.99 -15.56
CA GLY A 111 -8.54 -33.41 -14.23
C GLY A 111 -7.41 -32.43 -13.85
N ALA A 112 -6.18 -32.70 -14.29
CA ALA A 112 -5.05 -31.78 -14.17
C ALA A 112 -5.12 -30.59 -15.15
N GLN A 113 -5.72 -30.78 -16.34
CA GLN A 113 -5.98 -29.75 -17.34
C GLN A 113 -7.25 -28.91 -17.06
N VAL A 114 -8.10 -29.29 -16.10
CA VAL A 114 -9.21 -28.45 -15.61
C VAL A 114 -8.71 -27.14 -14.98
N PHE A 115 -7.41 -27.02 -14.73
CA PHE A 115 -6.75 -25.77 -14.36
C PHE A 115 -5.88 -25.22 -15.51
N PRO A 116 -6.45 -24.73 -16.64
CA PRO A 116 -5.65 -23.96 -17.60
C PRO A 116 -5.01 -22.76 -16.88
N ALA A 117 -3.79 -22.38 -17.28
CA ALA A 117 -3.09 -21.21 -16.73
C ALA A 117 -3.99 -19.98 -16.81
N ARG A 118 -4.35 -19.41 -15.65
CA ARG A 118 -4.99 -18.09 -15.64
C ARG A 118 -3.93 -17.14 -16.19
N ALA A 119 -4.13 -16.68 -17.42
CA ALA A 119 -3.26 -15.70 -18.02
C ALA A 119 -3.28 -14.43 -17.16
N ASP A 120 -2.15 -13.73 -17.11
CA ASP A 120 -2.10 -12.44 -16.43
C ASP A 120 -3.13 -11.50 -17.08
N THR A 121 -3.91 -10.81 -16.26
CA THR A 121 -4.85 -9.79 -16.73
C THR A 121 -4.17 -8.44 -16.93
N LEU A 122 -2.97 -8.27 -16.39
CA LEU A 122 -2.14 -7.07 -16.46
C LEU A 122 -0.71 -7.42 -16.85
N SER A 123 -0.05 -6.53 -17.58
CA SER A 123 1.39 -6.63 -17.82
C SER A 123 2.19 -6.10 -16.63
N VAL A 124 3.44 -6.53 -16.49
CA VAL A 124 4.37 -5.98 -15.48
C VAL A 124 4.51 -4.45 -15.60
N THR A 125 4.49 -3.93 -16.83
CA THR A 125 4.50 -2.49 -17.10
C THR A 125 3.28 -1.76 -16.55
N ASP A 126 2.09 -2.37 -16.60
CA ASP A 126 0.87 -1.80 -16.02
C ASP A 126 0.98 -1.73 -14.49
N VAL A 127 1.59 -2.73 -13.86
CA VAL A 127 1.82 -2.71 -12.40
C VAL A 127 2.82 -1.62 -12.01
N VAL A 128 3.89 -1.42 -12.80
CA VAL A 128 4.82 -0.30 -12.60
C VAL A 128 4.09 1.05 -12.73
N GLN A 129 3.17 1.19 -13.68
CA GLN A 129 2.34 2.40 -13.79
C GLN A 129 1.44 2.60 -12.57
N LYS A 130 0.86 1.55 -12.00
CA LYS A 130 0.07 1.64 -10.76
C LYS A 130 0.92 2.11 -9.57
N VAL A 131 2.16 1.65 -9.45
CA VAL A 131 3.13 2.17 -8.46
C VAL A 131 3.36 3.67 -8.65
N ASN A 132 3.58 4.10 -9.91
CA ASN A 132 3.80 5.51 -10.22
C ASN A 132 2.58 6.39 -9.92
N THR A 133 1.37 5.90 -10.21
CA THR A 133 0.11 6.58 -9.88
C THR A 133 -0.04 6.77 -8.37
N LEU A 134 0.17 5.72 -7.58
CA LEU A 134 0.11 5.81 -6.12
C LEU A 134 1.18 6.77 -5.57
N ASN A 135 2.42 6.69 -6.05
CA ASN A 135 3.49 7.62 -5.65
C ASN A 135 3.14 9.08 -5.97
N LYS A 136 2.47 9.33 -7.09
CA LYS A 136 2.01 10.67 -7.47
C LYS A 136 0.96 11.22 -6.51
N GLU A 137 -0.05 10.43 -6.15
CA GLU A 137 -1.07 10.84 -5.18
C GLU A 137 -0.45 11.10 -3.80
N ILE A 138 0.47 10.23 -3.35
CA ILE A 138 1.21 10.43 -2.10
C ILE A 138 2.00 11.75 -2.13
N PHE A 139 2.73 12.02 -3.22
CA PHE A 139 3.50 13.26 -3.37
C PHE A 139 2.60 14.50 -3.35
N GLN A 140 1.48 14.47 -4.07
CA GLN A 140 0.52 15.58 -4.12
C GLN A 140 -0.14 15.83 -2.77
N MET A 141 -0.49 14.77 -2.03
CA MET A 141 -1.03 14.90 -0.69
C MET A 141 0.00 15.48 0.28
N ALA A 142 1.26 15.03 0.21
CA ALA A 142 2.33 15.55 1.04
C ALA A 142 2.64 17.02 0.77
N ALA A 143 2.63 17.44 -0.51
CA ALA A 143 2.79 18.84 -0.89
C ALA A 143 1.65 19.70 -0.35
N PHE A 144 0.40 19.22 -0.46
CA PHE A 144 -0.76 19.90 0.13
C PHE A 144 -0.65 20.07 1.65
N LEU A 145 -0.19 19.03 2.36
CA LEU A 145 0.07 19.15 3.81
C LEU A 145 1.19 20.16 4.12
N GLY A 146 2.20 20.26 3.25
CA GLY A 146 3.24 21.28 3.35
C GLY A 146 2.74 22.72 3.28
N GLU A 147 1.65 22.96 2.57
CA GLU A 147 1.01 24.28 2.46
C GLU A 147 0.03 24.57 3.61
N MET A 148 -0.61 23.53 4.15
CA MET A 148 -1.64 23.65 5.19
C MET A 148 -1.05 23.78 6.60
N LEU A 149 0.04 23.07 6.89
CA LEU A 149 0.52 22.91 8.26
C LEU A 149 1.47 24.03 8.68
N VAL A 150 1.15 24.63 9.82
CA VAL A 150 1.92 25.69 10.49
C VAL A 150 2.44 25.20 11.83
N TYR A 151 3.35 25.92 12.47
CA TYR A 151 3.69 25.65 13.85
C TYR A 151 2.49 25.92 14.77
N GLU A 152 2.30 25.05 15.75
CA GLU A 152 1.26 25.22 16.75
C GLU A 152 1.50 26.50 17.58
N VAL A 153 0.40 27.15 17.93
CA VAL A 153 0.40 28.32 18.81
C VAL A 153 0.13 27.82 20.23
N ILE A 154 1.15 27.95 21.09
CA ILE A 154 1.06 27.63 22.52
C ILE A 154 0.71 28.91 23.27
N ASP A 155 -0.11 28.80 24.32
CA ASP A 155 -0.47 29.92 25.17
C ASP A 155 0.82 30.57 25.75
N PRO A 156 0.96 31.92 25.72
CA PRO A 156 2.10 32.60 26.31
C PRO A 156 2.36 32.28 27.79
N ASP A 157 1.33 31.87 28.54
CA ASP A 157 1.42 31.53 29.96
C ASP A 157 1.84 30.07 30.20
N GLU A 158 1.83 29.21 29.17
CA GLU A 158 2.27 27.81 29.26
C GLU A 158 3.78 27.66 29.03
N ASP A 159 4.44 26.82 29.83
CA ASP A 159 5.83 26.44 29.58
C ASP A 159 5.89 25.53 28.33
N ARG A 160 6.40 26.08 27.22
CA ARG A 160 6.58 25.34 25.95
C ARG A 160 7.36 24.04 26.17
N GLN A 161 8.41 24.05 26.98
CA GLN A 161 9.25 22.86 27.15
C GLN A 161 8.45 21.74 27.81
N GLU A 162 7.70 22.05 28.87
CA GLU A 162 6.84 21.09 29.56
C GLU A 162 5.70 20.59 28.65
N HIS A 163 5.01 21.51 27.98
CA HIS A 163 3.94 21.20 27.03
C HIS A 163 4.42 20.26 25.92
N ARG A 164 5.51 20.64 25.22
CA ARG A 164 6.06 19.85 24.11
C ARG A 164 6.56 18.50 24.59
N GLN A 165 7.20 18.42 25.77
CA GLN A 165 7.68 17.16 26.31
C GLN A 165 6.53 16.19 26.60
N ALA A 166 5.41 16.65 27.17
CA ALA A 166 4.24 15.82 27.41
C ALA A 166 3.60 15.32 26.10
N VAL A 167 3.45 16.19 25.11
CA VAL A 167 2.89 15.83 23.79
C VAL A 167 3.79 14.83 23.07
N ILE A 168 5.10 15.07 23.01
CA ILE A 168 6.06 14.15 22.39
C ILE A 168 6.02 12.81 23.09
N GLN A 169 6.07 12.76 24.42
CA GLN A 169 6.09 11.51 25.18
C GLN A 169 4.87 10.61 24.87
N SER A 170 3.69 11.21 24.68
CA SER A 170 2.46 10.46 24.39
C SER A 170 2.31 10.05 22.92
N THR A 171 2.94 10.77 21.98
CA THR A 171 2.73 10.58 20.53
C THR A 171 3.94 10.03 19.77
N TYR A 172 5.12 10.00 20.39
CA TYR A 172 6.38 9.66 19.75
C TYR A 172 6.38 8.26 19.11
N GLU A 173 5.94 7.23 19.83
CA GLU A 173 5.96 5.86 19.29
C GLU A 173 5.02 5.69 18.08
N THR A 174 3.86 6.38 18.09
CA THR A 174 2.92 6.36 16.96
C THR A 174 3.49 7.08 15.74
N ALA A 175 4.23 8.19 15.93
CA ALA A 175 4.91 8.90 14.84
C ALA A 175 6.19 8.20 14.37
N ARG A 176 6.91 7.53 15.27
CA ARG A 176 8.14 6.79 14.99
C ARG A 176 7.91 5.64 14.01
N GLY A 177 6.78 4.94 14.11
CA GLY A 177 6.43 3.85 13.20
C GLY A 177 6.51 4.23 11.71
N PRO A 178 5.75 5.23 11.24
CA PRO A 178 5.75 5.66 9.83
C PRO A 178 6.97 6.52 9.43
N LEU A 179 7.58 7.29 10.33
CA LEU A 179 8.73 8.17 9.99
C LEU A 179 10.09 7.47 10.10
N GLY A 180 10.19 6.47 10.97
CA GLY A 180 11.46 5.95 11.46
C GLY A 180 12.03 6.79 12.61
N GLU A 181 12.93 6.17 13.38
CA GLU A 181 13.51 6.75 14.60
C GLU A 181 14.25 8.07 14.35
N ARG A 182 15.11 8.13 13.34
CA ARG A 182 15.95 9.30 13.06
C ARG A 182 15.10 10.54 12.75
N LEU A 183 14.10 10.41 11.88
CA LEU A 183 13.26 11.54 11.49
C LEU A 183 12.33 11.97 12.62
N ALA A 184 11.71 11.01 13.31
CA ALA A 184 10.85 11.31 14.46
C ALA A 184 11.63 12.02 15.58
N SER A 185 12.82 11.53 15.94
CA SER A 185 13.71 12.17 16.92
C SER A 185 14.11 13.58 16.50
N THR A 186 14.42 13.76 15.21
CA THR A 186 14.81 15.07 14.67
C THR A 186 13.66 16.06 14.77
N LEU A 187 12.46 15.69 14.31
CA LEU A 187 11.27 16.56 14.40
C LEU A 187 10.90 16.86 15.87
N ALA A 188 10.97 15.87 16.75
CA ALA A 188 10.73 16.05 18.18
C ALA A 188 11.69 17.09 18.78
N HIS A 189 12.99 16.94 18.54
CA HIS A 189 14.02 17.87 19.01
C HIS A 189 13.82 19.28 18.47
N GLU A 190 13.55 19.42 17.16
CA GLU A 190 13.31 20.72 16.54
C GLU A 190 12.06 21.42 17.10
N SER A 191 11.02 20.65 17.44
CA SER A 191 9.77 21.19 17.99
C SER A 191 9.89 21.79 19.40
N MET A 192 10.97 21.47 20.13
CA MET A 192 11.24 22.05 21.46
C MET A 192 11.66 23.51 21.36
N ASN A 193 12.22 23.92 20.21
CA ASN A 193 12.66 25.28 20.00
C ASN A 193 11.47 26.21 19.69
N ASN A 194 11.56 27.47 20.14
CA ASN A 194 10.59 28.48 19.74
C ASN A 194 10.72 28.75 18.23
N PRO A 195 9.63 28.59 17.44
CA PRO A 195 9.66 28.85 16.01
C PRO A 195 9.91 30.34 15.77
N LYS A 196 11.00 30.65 15.04
CA LYS A 196 11.35 32.03 14.65
C LYS A 196 10.78 32.41 13.29
N GLU A 197 10.43 31.41 12.50
CA GLU A 197 9.95 31.51 11.12
C GLU A 197 8.78 30.51 10.97
N GLU A 198 8.03 30.65 9.87
CA GLU A 198 7.00 29.68 9.51
C GLU A 198 7.61 28.27 9.29
N SER A 199 6.76 27.25 9.39
CA SER A 199 7.15 25.86 9.11
C SER A 199 7.74 25.77 7.71
N ASN A 200 8.92 25.13 7.57
CA ASN A 200 9.51 24.93 6.26
C ASN A 200 8.63 23.95 5.45
N PRO A 201 7.96 24.38 4.36
CA PRO A 201 7.02 23.54 3.63
C PRO A 201 7.67 22.27 3.06
N LEU A 202 8.96 22.34 2.71
CA LEU A 202 9.71 21.20 2.22
C LEU A 202 9.97 20.16 3.32
N LEU A 203 10.19 20.59 4.57
CA LEU A 203 10.36 19.67 5.70
C LEU A 203 9.06 18.91 5.98
N VAL A 204 7.94 19.65 6.01
CA VAL A 204 6.60 19.09 6.19
C VAL A 204 6.30 18.10 5.06
N GLN A 205 6.53 18.50 3.81
CA GLN A 205 6.33 17.63 2.65
C GLN A 205 7.16 16.36 2.76
N ILE A 206 8.45 16.43 3.11
CA ILE A 206 9.31 15.24 3.29
C ILE A 206 8.75 14.32 4.39
N ALA A 207 8.40 14.88 5.56
CA ALA A 207 7.88 14.11 6.68
C ALA A 207 6.56 13.42 6.32
N MET A 208 5.63 14.15 5.71
CA MET A 208 4.33 13.61 5.33
C MET A 208 4.45 12.60 4.19
N GLN A 209 5.27 12.88 3.17
CA GLN A 209 5.49 11.96 2.06
C GLN A 209 6.05 10.62 2.56
N THR A 210 7.09 10.66 3.39
CA THR A 210 7.68 9.43 3.94
C THR A 210 6.70 8.65 4.82
N ALA A 211 5.89 9.33 5.63
CA ALA A 211 4.88 8.67 6.45
C ALA A 211 3.79 7.99 5.61
N LEU A 212 3.24 8.71 4.63
CA LEU A 212 2.23 8.19 3.70
C LEU A 212 2.78 7.00 2.90
N THR A 213 4.00 7.12 2.37
CA THR A 213 4.69 6.03 1.64
C THR A 213 4.85 4.79 2.51
N ASN A 214 5.34 4.90 3.74
CA ASN A 214 5.49 3.75 4.64
C ASN A 214 4.15 3.14 5.03
N TRP A 215 3.13 3.96 5.26
CA TRP A 215 1.78 3.47 5.53
C TRP A 215 1.24 2.67 4.34
N CYS A 216 1.33 3.21 3.12
CA CYS A 216 0.92 2.53 1.89
C CYS A 216 1.71 1.24 1.65
N GLY A 217 3.04 1.25 1.84
CA GLY A 217 3.87 0.05 1.71
C GLY A 217 3.46 -1.04 2.70
N LYS A 218 3.24 -0.67 3.97
CA LYS A 218 2.81 -1.60 5.01
C LYS A 218 1.44 -2.22 4.69
N PHE A 219 0.45 -1.42 4.33
CA PHE A 219 -0.91 -1.91 4.06
C PHE A 219 -1.04 -2.60 2.70
N GLY A 220 -0.30 -2.15 1.70
CA GLY A 220 -0.24 -2.77 0.37
C GLY A 220 0.25 -4.21 0.43
N CYS A 221 1.24 -4.50 1.28
CA CYS A 221 1.83 -5.83 1.39
C CYS A 221 1.02 -6.84 2.23
N ARG A 222 0.07 -6.40 3.07
CA ARG A 222 -0.66 -7.31 3.99
C ARG A 222 -1.40 -8.40 3.24
N TRP A 223 -1.56 -9.58 3.80
CA TRP A 223 -2.48 -10.61 3.29
C TRP A 223 -3.91 -10.34 3.72
N THR A 224 -4.10 -9.86 4.94
CA THR A 224 -5.42 -9.70 5.56
C THR A 224 -5.58 -8.33 6.20
N SER A 225 -6.82 -7.85 6.25
CA SER A 225 -7.22 -6.68 7.04
C SER A 225 -8.58 -6.99 7.66
N TYR A 226 -8.58 -7.32 8.96
CA TYR A 226 -9.76 -7.69 9.72
C TYR A 226 -9.93 -6.71 10.86
N GLN A 227 -10.83 -5.74 10.71
CA GLN A 227 -11.46 -5.12 11.87
C GLN A 227 -12.87 -5.68 11.90
N ARG A 228 -13.13 -6.58 12.86
CA ARG A 228 -14.50 -6.95 13.19
C ARG A 228 -15.17 -5.63 13.57
N VAL A 229 -16.22 -5.25 12.84
CA VAL A 229 -17.19 -4.31 13.38
C VAL A 229 -17.76 -5.07 14.57
N ASP A 230 -17.41 -4.68 15.78
CA ASP A 230 -18.01 -5.22 16.98
C ASP A 230 -19.49 -4.83 16.96
N ASN A 231 -20.30 -5.64 16.27
CA ASN A 231 -21.76 -5.61 16.35
C ASN A 231 -22.25 -6.35 17.62
N GLU A 232 -21.37 -6.65 18.56
CA GLU A 232 -21.67 -7.30 19.85
C GLU A 232 -21.65 -6.31 21.03
N SER A 233 -21.99 -5.04 20.82
CA SER A 233 -22.37 -4.15 21.93
C SER A 233 -23.71 -3.45 21.66
N ALA A 234 -24.65 -4.19 21.08
CA ALA A 234 -26.07 -3.86 21.10
C ALA A 234 -26.84 -4.95 21.86
N SER A 235 -26.33 -5.37 23.02
CA SER A 235 -27.15 -5.98 24.06
C SER A 235 -26.48 -5.82 25.42
N GLU A 236 -27.17 -5.02 26.23
CA GLU A 236 -27.24 -5.06 27.70
C GLU A 236 -26.36 -4.11 28.52
N VAL A 237 -27.10 -3.48 29.42
CA VAL A 237 -26.82 -2.42 30.38
C VAL A 237 -26.27 -3.09 31.63
N GLU A 238 -25.16 -2.59 32.20
CA GLU A 238 -25.09 -2.06 33.58
C GLU A 238 -23.66 -1.63 33.96
N GLU A 239 -23.63 -0.89 35.06
CA GLU A 239 -22.76 0.21 35.44
C GLU A 239 -21.53 -0.23 36.27
N ASP A 240 -20.58 0.71 36.42
CA ASP A 240 -19.42 0.72 37.32
C ASP A 240 -18.29 -0.29 37.11
N GLN A 241 -17.17 0.21 36.55
CA GLN A 241 -15.75 0.03 36.96
C GLN A 241 -14.81 0.72 35.93
N PRO A 242 -13.58 1.13 36.30
CA PRO A 242 -12.70 1.93 35.44
C PRO A 242 -12.17 1.10 34.27
N LYS A 243 -12.47 1.53 33.04
CA LYS A 243 -12.04 0.85 31.80
C LYS A 243 -10.55 1.09 31.53
N GLU A 244 -9.69 0.18 31.96
CA GLU A 244 -8.35 0.00 31.40
C GLU A 244 -8.43 -0.64 30.00
N SER A 245 -7.85 0.04 29.00
CA SER A 245 -7.13 -0.50 27.83
C SER A 245 -7.60 -1.87 27.25
N GLY A 246 -8.82 -1.94 26.69
CA GLY A 246 -9.41 -3.18 26.16
C GLY A 246 -9.25 -3.51 24.66
N ASN A 247 -8.51 -2.74 23.85
CA ASN A 247 -8.45 -2.97 22.38
C ASN A 247 -7.29 -3.87 21.88
N LYS A 248 -6.50 -4.46 22.77
CA LYS A 248 -5.28 -5.22 22.40
C LYS A 248 -5.49 -6.64 21.83
N PRO A 249 -6.50 -7.45 22.22
CA PRO A 249 -6.53 -8.86 21.81
C PRO A 249 -6.90 -9.10 20.34
N GLY A 250 -7.67 -8.21 19.71
CA GLY A 250 -8.08 -8.34 18.31
C GLY A 250 -6.97 -8.02 17.31
N ILE A 251 -6.21 -6.94 17.57
CA ILE A 251 -5.12 -6.47 16.69
C ILE A 251 -3.95 -7.47 16.67
N LEU A 252 -3.60 -8.05 17.84
CA LEU A 252 -2.52 -9.04 17.94
C LEU A 252 -2.83 -10.29 17.11
N LYS A 253 -4.04 -10.86 17.28
CA LYS A 253 -4.49 -12.02 16.51
C LYS A 253 -4.47 -11.75 14.99
N GLN A 254 -4.88 -10.56 14.57
CA GLN A 254 -4.85 -10.18 13.16
C GLN A 254 -3.44 -10.17 12.58
N LEU A 255 -2.47 -9.62 13.29
CA LEU A 255 -1.06 -9.61 12.86
C LEU A 255 -0.47 -11.03 12.80
N GLU A 256 -0.91 -11.91 13.68
CA GLU A 256 -0.51 -13.32 13.68
C GLU A 256 -1.03 -14.06 12.44
N TYR A 257 -2.31 -13.86 12.06
CA TYR A 257 -2.85 -14.43 10.83
C TYR A 257 -2.14 -13.92 9.58
N ASP A 258 -1.88 -12.62 9.51
CA ASP A 258 -1.17 -11.99 8.40
C ASP A 258 0.25 -12.56 8.23
N ARG A 259 0.96 -12.71 9.36
CA ARG A 259 2.29 -13.33 9.42
C ARG A 259 2.24 -14.80 8.99
N PHE A 260 1.32 -15.58 9.55
CA PHE A 260 1.19 -17.00 9.21
C PHE A 260 0.96 -17.23 7.71
N ILE A 261 0.06 -16.46 7.09
CA ILE A 261 -0.22 -16.60 5.66
C ILE A 261 0.99 -16.15 4.83
N SER A 262 1.69 -15.10 5.25
CA SER A 262 2.93 -14.66 4.60
C SER A 262 3.99 -15.76 4.62
N GLU A 263 4.23 -16.38 5.78
CA GLU A 263 5.20 -17.46 5.97
C GLU A 263 4.78 -18.72 5.20
N LEU A 264 3.48 -19.05 5.19
CA LEU A 264 2.94 -20.17 4.42
C LEU A 264 3.16 -19.95 2.92
N TYR A 265 2.88 -18.74 2.43
CA TYR A 265 3.16 -18.41 1.05
C TYR A 265 4.65 -18.44 0.73
N ASP A 266 5.50 -17.97 1.67
CA ASP A 266 6.94 -18.04 1.53
C ASP A 266 7.48 -19.48 1.47
N SER A 267 6.78 -20.42 2.11
CA SER A 267 7.05 -21.85 1.95
C SER A 267 6.56 -22.37 0.60
N ILE A 268 5.30 -22.12 0.23
CA ILE A 268 4.70 -22.59 -1.04
C ILE A 268 5.51 -22.09 -2.22
N ARG A 269 5.77 -20.78 -2.27
CA ARG A 269 6.60 -20.19 -3.31
C ARG A 269 7.93 -20.92 -3.37
N GLY A 270 8.58 -21.23 -2.24
CA GLY A 270 9.92 -21.81 -2.20
C GLY A 270 10.03 -23.25 -2.73
N HIS A 271 8.92 -24.00 -2.71
CA HIS A 271 8.89 -25.42 -3.04
C HIS A 271 8.09 -25.75 -4.29
N GLU A 272 7.24 -24.83 -4.76
CA GLU A 272 6.37 -25.04 -5.91
C GLU A 272 6.81 -24.20 -7.11
N ASP A 273 6.41 -24.65 -8.30
CA ASP A 273 6.57 -23.88 -9.53
C ASP A 273 5.79 -22.56 -9.48
N GLN A 274 6.30 -21.52 -10.15
CA GLN A 274 5.68 -20.20 -10.15
C GLN A 274 4.21 -20.23 -10.61
N ALA A 275 3.87 -21.08 -11.58
CA ALA A 275 2.51 -21.22 -12.07
C ALA A 275 1.54 -21.78 -11.00
N VAL A 276 2.04 -22.55 -10.04
CA VAL A 276 1.27 -23.09 -8.91
C VAL A 276 1.22 -22.04 -7.80
N ALA A 277 2.38 -21.51 -7.39
CA ALA A 277 2.50 -20.52 -6.33
C ALA A 277 1.72 -19.23 -6.64
N GLY A 278 1.83 -18.69 -7.86
CA GLY A 278 1.13 -17.48 -8.27
C GLY A 278 -0.40 -17.62 -8.27
N ARG A 279 -0.92 -18.79 -8.67
CA ARG A 279 -2.36 -19.08 -8.57
C ARG A 279 -2.82 -19.22 -7.15
N TRP A 280 -2.04 -19.93 -6.32
CA TRP A 280 -2.35 -20.06 -4.89
C TRP A 280 -2.47 -18.66 -4.28
N ARG A 281 -1.48 -17.78 -4.52
CA ARG A 281 -1.53 -16.39 -4.06
C ARG A 281 -2.79 -15.67 -4.54
N SER A 282 -3.07 -15.73 -5.84
CA SER A 282 -4.20 -15.02 -6.45
C SER A 282 -5.53 -15.47 -5.87
N LEU A 283 -5.76 -16.78 -5.81
CA LEU A 283 -6.99 -17.36 -5.25
C LEU A 283 -7.12 -17.06 -3.76
N THR A 284 -6.03 -17.22 -3.00
CA THR A 284 -6.01 -16.93 -1.57
C THR A 284 -6.29 -15.45 -1.31
N LYS A 285 -5.66 -14.51 -2.03
CA LYS A 285 -5.92 -13.08 -1.88
C LYS A 285 -7.36 -12.70 -2.22
N ALA A 286 -7.93 -13.28 -3.28
CA ALA A 286 -9.31 -13.05 -3.68
C ALA A 286 -10.35 -13.50 -2.64
N HIS A 287 -10.04 -14.54 -1.86
CA HIS A 287 -10.96 -15.10 -0.85
C HIS A 287 -10.66 -14.67 0.59
N LEU A 288 -9.47 -14.12 0.86
CA LEU A 288 -9.14 -13.65 2.20
C LEU A 288 -9.95 -12.38 2.55
N PRO A 289 -10.47 -12.27 3.78
CA PRO A 289 -11.17 -11.08 4.20
C PRO A 289 -10.21 -9.89 4.24
N PHE A 290 -10.53 -8.88 3.44
CA PHE A 290 -9.81 -7.63 3.41
C PHE A 290 -10.78 -6.47 3.50
N SER A 291 -10.72 -5.74 4.61
CA SER A 291 -11.52 -4.55 4.84
C SER A 291 -10.64 -3.30 4.83
N THR A 292 -11.14 -2.26 4.15
CA THR A 292 -10.61 -0.90 4.21
C THR A 292 -11.23 -0.08 5.33
N THR A 293 -12.15 -0.65 6.10
CA THR A 293 -12.74 0.00 7.29
C THR A 293 -11.62 0.42 8.23
N GLY A 294 -11.68 1.67 8.68
CA GLY A 294 -10.67 2.25 9.57
C GLY A 294 -9.39 2.73 8.89
N TRP A 295 -9.24 2.63 7.56
CA TRP A 295 -8.09 3.19 6.86
C TRP A 295 -7.97 4.71 7.03
N GLY A 296 -9.07 5.44 6.85
CA GLY A 296 -9.15 6.88 7.12
C GLY A 296 -8.66 7.22 8.53
N HIS A 297 -9.28 6.59 9.54
CA HIS A 297 -8.91 6.79 10.92
C HIS A 297 -7.43 6.43 11.22
N SER A 298 -6.93 5.30 10.71
CA SER A 298 -5.55 4.87 10.92
C SER A 298 -4.54 5.83 10.30
N LEU A 299 -4.82 6.32 9.08
CA LEU A 299 -3.95 7.26 8.38
C LEU A 299 -3.99 8.64 9.04
N MET A 300 -5.18 9.10 9.42
CA MET A 300 -5.36 10.34 10.17
C MET A 300 -4.68 10.29 11.54
N LEU A 301 -4.72 9.16 12.24
CA LEU A 301 -4.00 8.98 13.49
C LEU A 301 -2.49 9.13 13.28
N ALA A 302 -1.93 8.50 12.24
CA ALA A 302 -0.51 8.65 11.90
C ALA A 302 -0.14 10.11 11.61
N ILE A 303 -0.93 10.82 10.80
CA ILE A 303 -0.72 12.23 10.47
C ILE A 303 -0.80 13.10 11.72
N ARG A 304 -1.84 12.94 12.55
CA ARG A 304 -2.02 13.70 13.80
C ARG A 304 -0.87 13.45 14.78
N SER A 305 -0.37 12.23 14.90
CA SER A 305 0.80 11.94 15.74
C SER A 305 2.07 12.60 15.23
N ILE A 306 2.27 12.67 13.91
CA ILE A 306 3.43 13.36 13.32
C ILE A 306 3.33 14.87 13.54
N MET A 307 2.15 15.44 13.30
CA MET A 307 1.85 16.83 13.60
C MET A 307 2.16 17.15 15.07
N ALA A 308 1.66 16.33 15.99
CA ALA A 308 1.89 16.49 17.42
C ALA A 308 3.38 16.43 17.78
N VAL A 309 4.15 15.46 17.26
CA VAL A 309 5.59 15.34 17.53
C VAL A 309 6.39 16.50 16.93
N ALA A 310 6.01 16.98 15.75
CA ALA A 310 6.71 18.07 15.07
C ALA A 310 6.30 19.47 15.56
N GLY A 311 5.25 19.57 16.37
CA GLY A 311 4.69 20.84 16.83
C GLY A 311 3.97 21.57 15.70
N TRP A 312 3.33 20.82 14.80
CA TRP A 312 2.54 21.36 13.71
C TRP A 312 1.06 21.27 14.01
N SER A 313 0.30 22.25 13.53
CA SER A 313 -1.15 22.29 13.57
C SER A 313 -1.70 22.81 12.25
N THR A 314 -3.00 22.65 12.04
CA THR A 314 -3.73 23.46 11.06
C THR A 314 -4.14 24.79 11.68
N ARG A 315 -4.61 25.72 10.85
CA ARG A 315 -5.15 27.01 11.28
C ARG A 315 -6.61 26.91 11.73
N SER A 316 -7.34 25.90 11.24
CA SER A 316 -8.74 25.69 11.61
C SER A 316 -9.15 24.21 11.57
N THR A 317 -10.36 23.93 12.09
CA THR A 317 -11.02 22.63 12.04
C THR A 317 -11.44 22.24 10.61
N GLU A 318 -11.79 23.21 9.78
CA GLU A 318 -12.17 22.99 8.38
C GLU A 318 -10.98 22.51 7.54
N GLU A 319 -9.78 23.03 7.79
CA GLU A 319 -8.55 22.56 7.13
C GLU A 319 -8.28 21.08 7.48
N MET A 320 -8.52 20.67 8.73
CA MET A 320 -8.41 19.25 9.13
C MET A 320 -9.42 18.37 8.40
N ALA A 321 -10.67 18.81 8.25
CA ALA A 321 -11.68 18.08 7.51
C ALA A 321 -11.33 17.97 6.01
N GLN A 322 -10.70 19.01 5.43
CA GLN A 322 -10.21 18.97 4.06
C GLN A 322 -9.07 17.97 3.87
N ILE A 323 -8.14 17.90 4.83
CA ILE A 323 -7.08 16.89 4.85
C ILE A 323 -7.69 15.49 4.84
N GLU A 324 -8.63 15.23 5.74
CA GLU A 324 -9.29 13.92 5.86
C GLU A 324 -10.01 13.52 4.57
N LYS A 325 -10.76 14.45 3.97
CA LYS A 325 -11.42 14.23 2.67
C LYS A 325 -10.41 13.91 1.58
N ARG A 326 -9.29 14.65 1.50
CA ARG A 326 -8.30 14.49 0.42
C ARG A 326 -7.52 13.19 0.55
N LEU A 327 -7.32 12.65 1.75
CA LEU A 327 -6.63 11.36 1.96
C LEU A 327 -7.29 10.19 1.25
N THR A 328 -8.60 10.25 1.03
CA THR A 328 -9.34 9.19 0.31
C THR A 328 -8.81 8.93 -1.10
N SER A 329 -8.17 9.93 -1.73
CA SER A 329 -7.51 9.80 -3.05
C SER A 329 -6.40 8.74 -3.09
N ILE A 330 -5.77 8.44 -1.94
CA ILE A 330 -4.68 7.45 -1.85
C ILE A 330 -5.22 6.00 -1.82
N PHE A 331 -6.45 5.80 -1.35
CA PHE A 331 -6.97 4.46 -1.08
C PHE A 331 -7.23 3.66 -2.35
N THR A 332 -7.85 4.27 -3.37
CA THR A 332 -8.15 3.57 -4.63
C THR A 332 -6.87 3.13 -5.36
N PRO A 333 -5.87 3.99 -5.60
CA PRO A 333 -4.60 3.56 -6.21
C PRO A 333 -3.88 2.47 -5.39
N LEU A 334 -3.94 2.52 -4.06
CA LEU A 334 -3.35 1.48 -3.20
C LEU A 334 -4.06 0.13 -3.37
N LEU A 335 -5.39 0.13 -3.43
CA LEU A 335 -6.18 -1.09 -3.64
C LEU A 335 -5.93 -1.68 -5.03
N GLU A 336 -5.85 -0.84 -6.06
CA GLU A 336 -5.52 -1.28 -7.41
C GLU A 336 -4.12 -1.89 -7.49
N LEU A 337 -3.12 -1.27 -6.85
CA LEU A 337 -1.77 -1.81 -6.81
C LEU A 337 -1.72 -3.15 -6.06
N ARG A 338 -2.46 -3.26 -4.96
CA ARG A 338 -2.58 -4.50 -4.18
C ARG A 338 -3.19 -5.61 -5.03
N LYS A 339 -4.30 -5.33 -5.73
CA LYS A 339 -4.94 -6.32 -6.62
C LYS A 339 -4.00 -6.73 -7.76
N ALA A 340 -3.32 -5.75 -8.36
CA ALA A 340 -2.36 -5.99 -9.44
C ALA A 340 -1.20 -6.91 -9.03
N THR A 341 -0.63 -6.69 -7.84
CA THR A 341 0.50 -7.48 -7.31
C THR A 341 0.09 -8.82 -6.70
N GLY A 342 -1.12 -8.91 -6.12
CA GLY A 342 -1.59 -10.09 -5.41
C GLY A 342 -2.43 -11.06 -6.24
N GLU A 343 -3.24 -10.55 -7.17
CA GLU A 343 -4.33 -11.32 -7.81
C GLU A 343 -4.22 -11.37 -9.33
N ASP A 344 -3.99 -10.23 -9.96
CA ASP A 344 -4.12 -10.07 -11.43
C ASP A 344 -2.92 -10.60 -12.22
N VAL A 345 -1.72 -10.58 -11.61
CA VAL A 345 -0.50 -11.17 -12.17
C VAL A 345 -0.19 -12.46 -11.41
N THR A 346 -0.11 -13.58 -12.12
CA THR A 346 0.22 -14.91 -11.56
C THR A 346 1.52 -15.48 -12.09
N SER A 347 1.97 -15.01 -13.26
CA SER A 347 3.24 -15.44 -13.87
C SER A 347 4.48 -15.02 -13.08
N GLU A 348 4.37 -14.01 -12.22
CA GLU A 348 5.49 -13.43 -11.49
C GLU A 348 5.16 -13.09 -10.03
N ASP A 349 6.19 -13.14 -9.17
CA ASP A 349 6.11 -12.73 -7.77
C ASP A 349 6.48 -11.26 -7.61
N LEU A 350 5.53 -10.39 -7.94
CA LEU A 350 5.64 -8.94 -7.78
C LEU A 350 5.46 -8.54 -6.32
N GLU A 351 6.39 -7.75 -5.77
CA GLU A 351 6.33 -7.23 -4.42
C GLU A 351 6.58 -5.72 -4.39
N ILE A 352 5.77 -5.00 -3.61
CA ILE A 352 5.99 -3.58 -3.34
C ILE A 352 7.28 -3.44 -2.53
N SER A 353 8.21 -2.65 -3.04
CA SER A 353 9.51 -2.45 -2.42
C SER A 353 9.60 -1.11 -1.69
N PHE A 354 10.12 -1.13 -0.47
CA PHE A 354 10.46 0.05 0.29
C PHE A 354 11.63 -0.24 1.22
N ILE A 355 12.44 0.77 1.46
CA ILE A 355 13.68 0.69 2.24
C ILE A 355 13.39 1.06 3.69
N LYS A 356 13.86 0.23 4.62
CA LYS A 356 13.70 0.49 6.06
C LYS A 356 14.57 1.70 6.46
N PRO A 357 14.02 2.63 7.28
CA PRO A 357 14.82 3.68 7.93
C PRO A 357 16.10 3.14 8.57
N GLY A 358 17.20 3.88 8.41
CA GLY A 358 18.50 3.53 8.98
C GLY A 358 19.40 2.64 8.13
N GLN A 359 18.92 2.12 6.98
CA GLN A 359 19.77 1.39 6.04
C GLN A 359 20.80 2.29 5.35
N THR A 360 21.89 1.69 4.88
CA THR A 360 22.91 2.40 4.10
C THR A 360 22.41 2.61 2.67
N PHE A 361 22.60 3.80 2.14
CA PHE A 361 22.28 4.14 0.77
C PHE A 361 23.15 3.35 -0.21
N ASP A 362 22.50 2.72 -1.17
CA ASP A 362 23.14 1.97 -2.25
C ASP A 362 22.45 2.29 -3.58
N PRO A 363 23.12 3.01 -4.49
CA PRO A 363 22.54 3.42 -5.76
C PRO A 363 22.24 2.25 -6.71
N ALA A 364 22.67 1.02 -6.39
CA ALA A 364 22.32 -0.16 -7.17
C ALA A 364 20.87 -0.60 -6.98
N TYR A 365 20.22 -0.25 -5.85
CA TYR A 365 18.86 -0.69 -5.56
C TYR A 365 17.91 0.37 -5.02
N MET A 366 18.34 1.62 -4.88
CA MET A 366 17.49 2.73 -4.47
C MET A 366 17.91 4.05 -5.12
N GLU A 367 16.97 4.99 -5.24
CA GLU A 367 17.17 6.30 -5.87
C GLU A 367 17.11 7.42 -4.80
N ASP A 368 18.09 8.34 -4.78
CA ASP A 368 18.00 9.54 -3.93
C ASP A 368 16.99 10.52 -4.54
N ALA A 369 15.85 10.71 -3.85
CA ALA A 369 14.76 11.56 -4.31
C ALA A 369 15.15 13.04 -4.50
N TYR A 370 16.26 13.47 -3.89
CA TYR A 370 16.73 14.87 -3.89
C TYR A 370 18.14 15.02 -4.49
N ALA A 371 18.54 14.10 -5.38
CA ALA A 371 19.84 14.17 -6.06
C ALA A 371 20.01 15.45 -6.91
N ASP A 372 18.97 15.84 -7.66
CA ASP A 372 19.03 16.95 -8.63
C ASP A 372 19.16 18.33 -7.98
N SER A 373 18.61 18.51 -6.78
CA SER A 373 18.78 19.72 -5.97
C SER A 373 20.25 19.95 -5.54
N ARG A 374 21.11 18.93 -5.69
CA ARG A 374 22.53 18.94 -5.33
C ARG A 374 23.44 18.90 -6.54
N SER A 375 23.25 19.85 -7.45
CA SER A 375 24.32 20.17 -8.39
C SER A 375 25.57 20.63 -7.61
N SER A 376 26.73 20.04 -7.89
CA SER A 376 28.09 20.57 -7.63
C SER A 376 28.85 20.27 -6.31
N SER A 377 28.67 19.12 -5.65
CA SER A 377 29.69 18.71 -4.65
C SER A 377 29.94 17.20 -4.61
N LYS A 378 30.59 16.69 -5.66
CA LYS A 378 31.27 15.38 -5.63
C LYS A 378 32.50 15.46 -4.72
N ASN A 379 32.29 15.48 -3.40
CA ASN A 379 33.38 15.26 -2.46
C ASN A 379 33.60 13.75 -2.31
N LYS A 380 34.75 13.28 -2.79
CA LYS A 380 35.09 11.87 -3.08
C LYS A 380 35.36 10.98 -1.83
N LYS A 381 35.00 11.45 -0.63
CA LYS A 381 35.15 10.73 0.65
C LYS A 381 34.05 11.17 1.63
N SER A 382 32.80 10.85 1.35
CA SER A 382 31.77 10.88 2.39
C SER A 382 31.63 9.48 2.98
N SER A 383 31.39 9.39 4.28
CA SER A 383 30.92 8.16 4.92
C SER A 383 29.70 7.60 4.17
N PRO A 384 29.46 6.27 4.22
CA PRO A 384 28.23 5.69 3.69
C PRO A 384 27.03 6.46 4.22
N GLU A 385 26.19 6.92 3.32
CA GLU A 385 25.08 7.77 3.68
C GLU A 385 23.92 6.94 4.19
N VAL A 386 23.22 7.44 5.19
CA VAL A 386 22.11 6.72 5.82
C VAL A 386 20.79 7.19 5.23
N VAL A 387 19.94 6.22 4.90
CA VAL A 387 18.56 6.43 4.50
C VAL A 387 17.75 6.83 5.73
N ILE A 388 17.10 7.98 5.65
CA ILE A 388 16.13 8.41 6.66
C ILE A 388 14.85 7.59 6.52
N SER A 389 14.29 7.56 5.32
CA SER A 389 13.05 6.83 5.03
C SER A 389 12.79 6.75 3.53
N THR A 390 11.83 5.93 3.13
CA THR A 390 11.36 5.81 1.75
C THR A 390 10.32 6.90 1.47
N SER A 391 10.49 7.64 0.37
CA SER A 391 9.55 8.67 -0.11
C SER A 391 8.81 8.27 -1.39
N GLY A 392 9.21 7.18 -2.04
CA GLY A 392 8.47 6.60 -3.16
C GLY A 392 8.62 5.08 -3.17
N LEU A 393 7.51 4.38 -3.33
CA LEU A 393 7.49 2.91 -3.44
C LEU A 393 8.17 2.47 -4.73
N GLY A 394 8.92 1.37 -4.64
CA GLY A 394 9.44 0.64 -5.79
C GLY A 394 8.63 -0.62 -6.06
N LEU A 395 9.07 -1.36 -7.09
CA LEU A 395 8.52 -2.67 -7.43
C LEU A 395 9.67 -3.62 -7.70
N VAL A 396 9.60 -4.80 -7.12
CA VAL A 396 10.58 -5.88 -7.35
C VAL A 396 9.85 -7.13 -7.77
N VAL A 397 10.56 -8.01 -8.48
CA VAL A 397 10.13 -9.37 -8.75
C VAL A 397 11.11 -10.34 -8.10
N LYS A 398 10.59 -11.36 -7.44
CA LYS A 398 11.41 -12.46 -6.91
C LYS A 398 11.39 -13.62 -7.90
N ARG A 399 12.52 -13.85 -8.59
CA ARG A 399 12.67 -14.96 -9.54
C ARG A 399 13.62 -16.02 -9.00
N LEU A 400 13.40 -17.28 -9.36
CA LEU A 400 14.45 -18.30 -9.26
C LEU A 400 15.59 -17.95 -10.21
N LYS A 401 16.83 -18.00 -9.72
CA LYS A 401 17.99 -17.83 -10.60
C LYS A 401 18.08 -19.05 -11.53
N ALA A 402 18.36 -18.82 -12.81
CA ALA A 402 18.50 -19.92 -13.78
C ALA A 402 19.51 -20.96 -13.28
N GLY A 403 19.05 -22.19 -13.05
CA GLY A 403 19.85 -23.32 -12.56
C GLY A 403 20.21 -23.31 -11.07
N GLY A 404 19.60 -22.43 -10.25
CA GLY A 404 19.88 -22.33 -8.82
C GLY A 404 18.65 -22.49 -7.93
N VAL A 405 18.88 -22.95 -6.69
CA VAL A 405 17.87 -22.99 -5.61
C VAL A 405 17.61 -21.59 -5.03
N GLN A 406 18.53 -20.65 -5.26
CA GLN A 406 18.49 -19.31 -4.67
C GLN A 406 17.74 -18.33 -5.58
N ARG A 407 16.76 -17.64 -4.99
CA ARG A 407 15.96 -16.61 -5.67
C ARG A 407 16.71 -15.28 -5.70
N GLN A 408 16.65 -14.59 -6.83
CA GLN A 408 17.18 -13.26 -7.03
C GLN A 408 16.03 -12.25 -7.02
N LEU A 409 16.21 -11.18 -6.26
CA LEU A 409 15.39 -9.98 -6.35
C LEU A 409 15.85 -9.18 -7.57
N GLU A 410 14.93 -8.97 -8.51
CA GLU A 410 15.12 -8.09 -9.66
C GLU A 410 14.27 -6.85 -9.46
N ILE A 411 14.85 -5.69 -9.76
CA ILE A 411 14.22 -4.39 -9.53
C ILE A 411 13.53 -3.95 -10.81
N LEU A 412 12.21 -3.81 -10.74
CA LEU A 412 11.39 -3.31 -11.85
C LEU A 412 11.22 -1.79 -11.77
N SER A 413 11.18 -1.25 -10.56
CA SER A 413 11.20 0.18 -10.29
C SER A 413 11.91 0.44 -8.96
N MET A 414 12.84 1.40 -8.94
CA MET A 414 13.62 1.71 -7.75
C MET A 414 12.76 2.44 -6.71
N PRO A 415 12.78 2.02 -5.44
CA PRO A 415 12.23 2.85 -4.37
C PRO A 415 13.04 4.14 -4.27
N LYS A 416 12.32 5.26 -4.08
CA LYS A 416 12.92 6.57 -3.85
C LYS A 416 13.10 6.78 -2.35
N VAL A 417 14.28 7.25 -1.95
CA VAL A 417 14.65 7.42 -0.55
C VAL A 417 15.07 8.85 -0.25
N VAL A 418 14.86 9.25 1.00
CA VAL A 418 15.37 10.50 1.56
C VAL A 418 16.58 10.18 2.42
N LEU A 419 17.65 10.94 2.24
CA LEU A 419 18.89 10.73 2.94
C LEU A 419 19.05 11.69 4.13
N GLU A 420 19.87 11.29 5.11
CA GLU A 420 20.09 12.07 6.33
C GLU A 420 20.67 13.46 6.04
N LYS A 421 21.51 13.60 5.01
CA LYS A 421 22.03 14.92 4.62
C LYS A 421 20.92 15.84 4.11
N THR A 422 19.87 15.30 3.46
CA THR A 422 18.72 16.09 2.98
C THR A 422 18.06 16.79 4.16
N ILE A 423 17.74 16.04 5.22
CA ILE A 423 17.08 16.58 6.40
C ILE A 423 17.95 17.65 7.07
N LYS A 424 19.25 17.38 7.23
CA LYS A 424 20.21 18.35 7.78
C LYS A 424 20.36 19.61 6.94
N GLU A 425 20.15 19.54 5.62
CA GLU A 425 20.17 20.70 4.73
C GLU A 425 18.89 21.52 4.84
N VAL A 426 17.74 20.85 4.89
CA VAL A 426 16.41 21.47 4.99
C VAL A 426 16.21 22.17 6.33
N LEU A 427 16.81 21.66 7.41
CA LEU A 427 16.77 22.27 8.75
C LEU A 427 17.69 23.49 8.90
N LYS A 428 18.65 23.69 8.00
CA LYS A 428 19.49 24.90 8.06
C LYS A 428 18.66 26.11 7.63
N PRO A 429 18.77 27.25 8.33
CA PRO A 429 18.06 28.46 7.92
C PRO A 429 18.48 28.84 6.48
N PRO A 430 17.56 29.41 5.68
CA PRO A 430 17.85 29.78 4.31
C PRO A 430 19.06 30.72 4.27
N LYS A 431 20.08 30.35 3.47
CA LYS A 431 21.26 31.20 3.29
C LYS A 431 20.79 32.57 2.78
N LYS A 432 20.96 33.63 3.59
CA LYS A 432 20.72 35.01 3.17
C LYS A 432 21.49 35.23 1.86
N LYS A 433 20.78 35.42 0.74
CA LYS A 433 21.41 35.76 -0.54
C LYS A 433 22.22 37.03 -0.32
N LYS A 434 23.55 36.93 -0.36
CA LYS A 434 24.43 38.10 -0.41
C LYS A 434 23.99 38.90 -1.63
N LYS A 435 23.42 40.09 -1.42
CA LYS A 435 23.25 41.07 -2.49
C LYS A 435 24.64 41.31 -3.06
N THR A 436 24.93 40.72 -4.22
CA THR A 436 26.11 41.06 -5.00
C THR A 436 25.92 42.50 -5.45
N ALA A 437 26.63 43.42 -4.79
CA ALA A 437 26.83 44.76 -5.30
C ALA A 437 27.46 44.61 -6.70
N ARG A 438 26.77 45.10 -7.73
CA ARG A 438 27.36 45.25 -9.07
C ARG A 438 28.45 46.33 -8.98
N PRO A 439 29.69 46.06 -9.40
CA PRO A 439 30.67 47.11 -9.64
C PRO A 439 30.34 47.85 -10.94
N GLY A 440 30.72 49.13 -10.98
CA GLY A 440 30.15 50.19 -11.82
C GLY A 440 30.36 50.10 -13.33
N HIS A 441 29.75 51.05 -14.03
CA HIS A 441 30.35 51.67 -15.20
C HIS A 441 30.10 53.17 -15.22
N THR A 442 31.20 53.89 -15.09
CA THR A 442 31.46 55.25 -15.53
C THR A 442 31.05 55.44 -16.99
N ALA A 443 30.40 56.57 -17.29
CA ALA A 443 30.38 57.17 -18.62
C ALA A 443 30.72 58.65 -18.47
N LEU A 444 31.87 59.03 -19.03
CA LEU A 444 32.36 60.39 -19.17
C LEU A 444 31.65 61.09 -20.34
N SER A 445 31.27 62.34 -20.07
CA SER A 445 31.20 63.53 -20.92
C SER A 445 31.14 63.40 -22.44
N SER A 446 30.17 64.11 -23.02
CA SER A 446 30.44 65.10 -24.07
C SER A 446 29.39 66.21 -24.02
N GLU A 447 29.87 67.44 -23.81
CA GLU A 447 29.27 68.74 -24.12
C GLU A 447 28.61 68.68 -25.53
N ASP A 448 27.53 69.39 -25.85
CA ASP A 448 27.53 70.85 -26.00
C ASP A 448 26.14 71.35 -26.49
N MET A 449 25.93 72.66 -26.29
CA MET A 449 25.07 73.57 -27.07
C MET A 449 23.57 73.78 -26.73
N LEU A 450 23.39 74.79 -25.87
CA LEU A 450 22.64 76.05 -26.09
C LEU A 450 21.13 76.04 -26.43
N GLY A 451 20.36 76.69 -25.52
CA GLY A 451 19.66 77.94 -25.88
C GLY A 451 18.14 77.88 -26.06
N LEU A 452 17.39 78.10 -24.98
CA LEU A 452 16.44 79.23 -24.76
C LEU A 452 15.58 78.98 -23.51
#